data_AF-A0A1M5E8Y9-F1
#
_entry.id   AF-A0A1M5E8Y9-F1
#
_cell.length_a   1.000
_cell.length_b   1.000
_cell.length_c   1.000
_cell.angle_alpha   90.00
_cell.angle_beta   90.00
_cell.angle_gamma   90.00
#
_symmetry.space_group_name_H-M   'P 1'
#
loop_
_entity.id
_entity.type
_entity.pdbx_description
1 polymer ?
#
loop_
_entity_poly.entity_id
_entity_poly.type
_entity_poly.pdbx_seq_one_letter_code
_entity_poly.pdbx_strand_id
1 'polypeptide(L)'
;MKYSLFIFLFLWPLWGWGQAQPKKKKTPNTTTTAAHSEKSKLPDEIDRTLKLKLAVIQYFVAQPDDKGETLFWQTKGKLTFGIVNYTEAQNPVFKELFIKQYHEMYKEYILMISQGDVAATTTFMQLLVRHELEYRALLTPEQLTLYRNAFQTMETSNRQTYDSYTGLFFSDSLLQAYQNGFR
;
A
#
# COMPACT_ATOMS: atom_id res chain seq x y z
N MET A 1 -12.08 -21.73 -24.91
CA MET A 1 -12.78 -21.96 -23.63
C MET A 1 -12.30 -20.93 -22.63
N LYS A 2 -13.24 -20.17 -22.06
CA LYS A 2 -13.00 -19.11 -21.06
C LYS A 2 -12.88 -19.77 -19.68
N TYR A 3 -11.86 -19.43 -18.91
CA TYR A 3 -11.88 -19.61 -17.45
C TYR A 3 -11.53 -18.28 -16.79
N SER A 4 -12.57 -17.63 -16.30
CA SER A 4 -12.52 -16.45 -15.45
C SER A 4 -12.35 -16.95 -14.01
N LEU A 5 -11.17 -16.79 -13.43
CA LEU A 5 -10.93 -17.13 -12.02
C LEU A 5 -11.25 -15.91 -11.16
N PHE A 6 -12.51 -15.83 -10.70
CA PHE A 6 -12.90 -14.98 -9.59
C PHE A 6 -12.34 -15.57 -8.30
N ILE A 7 -11.46 -14.86 -7.61
CA ILE A 7 -11.08 -15.19 -6.23
C ILE A 7 -11.90 -14.29 -5.31
N PHE A 8 -12.99 -14.87 -4.81
CA PHE A 8 -13.66 -14.43 -3.58
C PHE A 8 -12.82 -14.91 -2.40
N LEU A 9 -12.45 -14.00 -1.48
CA LEU A 9 -12.03 -14.37 -0.14
C LEU A 9 -13.08 -13.87 0.86
N PHE A 10 -13.83 -14.83 1.38
CA PHE A 10 -14.71 -14.75 2.54
C PHE A 10 -13.89 -14.60 3.83
N LEU A 11 -14.31 -13.72 4.73
CA LEU A 11 -14.19 -13.91 6.17
C LEU A 11 -15.53 -13.53 6.83
N TRP A 12 -16.06 -14.49 7.59
CA TRP A 12 -17.40 -14.57 8.16
C TRP A 12 -17.46 -14.00 9.61
N PRO A 13 -18.67 -13.90 10.23
CA PRO A 13 -18.99 -12.96 11.29
C PRO A 13 -18.69 -13.48 12.71
N LEU A 14 -18.30 -12.59 13.64
CA LEU A 14 -18.27 -12.88 15.06
C LEU A 14 -19.61 -12.46 15.71
N TRP A 15 -20.37 -13.47 16.10
CA TRP A 15 -21.53 -13.39 16.97
C TRP A 15 -21.04 -13.57 18.42
N GLY A 16 -21.37 -12.63 19.30
CA GLY A 16 -21.18 -12.74 20.75
C GLY A 16 -22.31 -12.02 21.46
N TRP A 17 -23.25 -12.79 22.03
CA TRP A 17 -24.29 -12.32 22.95
C TRP A 17 -23.67 -11.80 24.26
N GLY A 18 -24.23 -10.72 24.82
CA GLY A 18 -23.83 -10.24 26.15
C GLY A 18 -24.56 -9.00 26.65
N GLN A 19 -25.83 -9.18 27.03
CA GLN A 19 -26.66 -8.42 28.00
C GLN A 19 -26.91 -6.89 27.88
N ALA A 20 -28.13 -6.53 28.27
CA ALA A 20 -28.69 -5.18 28.27
C ALA A 20 -28.69 -4.52 29.67
N GLN A 21 -28.26 -3.25 29.71
CA GLN A 21 -28.68 -2.10 30.56
C GLN A 21 -28.34 -2.15 32.09
N PRO A 22 -28.16 -1.00 32.82
CA PRO A 22 -28.85 0.28 32.64
C PRO A 22 -28.06 1.60 32.81
N LYS A 23 -28.70 2.70 32.40
CA LYS A 23 -28.33 4.11 32.58
C LYS A 23 -28.18 4.55 34.05
N LYS A 24 -27.17 5.39 34.37
CA LYS A 24 -27.20 6.36 35.49
C LYS A 24 -26.51 7.70 35.14
N LYS A 25 -26.99 8.75 35.80
CA LYS A 25 -26.88 10.21 35.55
C LYS A 25 -25.52 10.87 35.89
N LYS A 26 -25.14 11.83 35.05
CA LYS A 26 -24.44 13.16 35.17
C LYS A 26 -23.78 13.66 36.49
N THR A 27 -22.46 13.97 36.38
CA THR A 27 -21.60 15.16 36.79
C THR A 27 -21.45 15.59 38.28
N PRO A 28 -20.38 16.34 38.73
CA PRO A 28 -19.31 17.08 38.00
C PRO A 28 -17.84 17.06 38.55
N ASN A 29 -16.94 17.67 37.76
CA ASN A 29 -15.62 18.30 38.06
C ASN A 29 -14.43 17.45 38.57
N THR A 30 -13.31 17.49 37.84
CA THR A 30 -12.10 18.26 38.21
C THR A 30 -11.04 18.11 37.11
N THR A 31 -10.53 19.25 36.65
CA THR A 31 -9.39 19.40 35.75
C THR A 31 -8.16 18.71 36.36
N THR A 32 -7.59 17.73 35.67
CA THR A 32 -6.18 17.40 35.83
C THR A 32 -5.59 17.18 34.45
N THR A 33 -4.74 18.13 34.09
CA THR A 33 -3.90 18.18 32.91
C THR A 33 -3.00 16.94 32.90
N ALA A 34 -3.42 15.89 32.21
CA ALA A 34 -2.54 14.82 31.78
C ALA A 34 -2.29 15.03 30.29
N ALA A 35 -1.15 15.64 29.98
CA ALA A 35 -0.57 15.64 28.65
C ALA A 35 -0.24 14.19 28.26
N HIS A 36 -1.25 13.47 27.78
CA HIS A 36 -1.03 12.22 27.09
C HIS A 36 -0.53 12.57 25.70
N SER A 37 0.80 12.45 25.57
CA SER A 37 1.57 12.23 24.35
C SER A 37 0.64 11.93 23.16
N GLU A 38 0.35 12.96 22.38
CA GLU A 38 -0.24 12.83 21.06
C GLU A 38 0.82 12.09 20.23
N LYS A 39 0.75 10.76 20.21
CA LYS A 39 1.41 9.97 19.17
C LYS A 39 0.90 10.57 17.88
N SER A 40 1.77 11.32 17.19
CA SER A 40 1.49 11.92 15.88
C SER A 40 0.77 10.87 15.04
N LYS A 41 -0.55 11.01 14.94
CA LYS A 41 -1.36 10.09 14.16
C LYS A 41 -1.06 10.47 12.72
N LEU A 42 -0.46 9.55 11.97
CA LEU A 42 -0.32 9.74 10.52
C LEU A 42 -1.69 10.14 9.95
N PRO A 43 -1.77 11.09 9.00
CA PRO A 43 -3.02 11.45 8.34
C PRO A 43 -3.80 10.18 7.96
N ASP A 44 -5.12 10.18 8.16
CA ASP A 44 -5.96 8.98 8.03
C ASP A 44 -5.77 8.26 6.67
N GLU A 45 -5.42 9.02 5.62
CA GLU A 45 -5.08 8.48 4.30
C GLU A 45 -3.73 7.72 4.28
N ILE A 46 -2.70 8.21 4.96
CA ILE A 46 -1.41 7.52 5.09
C ILE A 46 -1.60 6.22 5.87
N ASP A 47 -2.27 6.24 7.02
CA ASP A 47 -2.49 5.02 7.83
C ASP A 47 -3.24 3.93 7.03
N ARG A 48 -4.28 4.35 6.31
CA ARG A 48 -5.09 3.44 5.49
C ARG A 48 -4.30 2.83 4.34
N THR A 49 -3.62 3.66 3.56
CA THR A 49 -2.82 3.18 2.41
C THR A 49 -1.60 2.38 2.86
N LEU A 50 -1.05 2.69 4.03
CA LEU A 50 0.04 1.93 4.63
C LEU A 50 -0.40 0.50 4.91
N LYS A 51 -1.56 0.33 5.56
CA LYS A 51 -2.15 -1.00 5.81
C LYS A 51 -2.37 -1.78 4.51
N LEU A 52 -2.84 -1.12 3.46
CA LEU A 52 -3.03 -1.74 2.14
C LEU A 52 -1.69 -2.19 1.53
N LYS A 53 -0.68 -1.31 1.52
CA LYS A 53 0.67 -1.64 1.02
C LYS A 53 1.26 -2.81 1.80
N LEU A 54 1.19 -2.78 3.13
CA LEU A 54 1.70 -3.86 3.97
C LEU A 54 0.98 -5.19 3.71
N ALA A 55 -0.35 -5.18 3.60
CA ALA A 55 -1.11 -6.39 3.32
C ALA A 55 -0.75 -7.01 1.96
N VAL A 56 -0.60 -6.16 0.92
CA VAL A 56 -0.19 -6.60 -0.42
C VAL A 56 1.24 -7.15 -0.42
N ILE A 57 2.16 -6.48 0.27
CA ILE A 57 3.55 -6.93 0.37
C ILE A 57 3.64 -8.25 1.13
N GLN A 58 2.94 -8.36 2.26
CA GLN A 58 2.86 -9.58 3.04
C GLN A 58 2.32 -10.74 2.19
N TYR A 59 1.32 -10.50 1.34
CA TYR A 59 0.80 -11.51 0.42
C TYR A 59 1.89 -12.08 -0.49
N PHE A 60 2.76 -11.25 -1.08
CA PHE A 60 3.84 -11.71 -1.96
C PHE A 60 4.99 -12.36 -1.20
N VAL A 61 5.36 -11.80 -0.03
CA VAL A 61 6.46 -12.33 0.80
C VAL A 61 6.10 -13.69 1.42
N ALA A 62 4.83 -13.93 1.72
CA ALA A 62 4.37 -15.18 2.32
C ALA A 62 4.25 -16.35 1.32
N GLN A 63 4.51 -16.13 0.02
CA GLN A 63 4.46 -17.19 -0.97
C GLN A 63 5.68 -18.12 -0.83
N PRO A 64 5.51 -19.44 -1.04
CA PRO A 64 6.63 -20.38 -0.98
C PRO A 64 7.54 -20.22 -2.21
N ASP A 65 8.83 -20.48 -2.00
CA ASP A 65 9.88 -20.45 -3.04
C ASP A 65 9.89 -19.11 -3.81
N ASP A 66 10.29 -19.13 -5.09
CA ASP A 66 10.39 -17.94 -5.95
C ASP A 66 9.01 -17.47 -6.48
N LYS A 67 7.90 -18.00 -5.96
CA LYS A 67 6.55 -17.62 -6.42
C LYS A 67 6.21 -16.18 -6.06
N GLY A 68 6.70 -15.69 -4.93
CA GLY A 68 6.48 -14.32 -4.49
C GLY A 68 7.03 -13.29 -5.49
N GLU A 69 8.27 -13.48 -5.93
CA GLU A 69 8.91 -12.65 -6.96
C GLU A 69 8.09 -12.69 -8.26
N THR A 70 7.76 -13.90 -8.71
CA THR A 70 7.01 -14.11 -9.95
C THR A 70 5.66 -13.40 -9.93
N LEU A 71 4.89 -13.58 -8.86
CA LEU A 71 3.59 -12.95 -8.70
C LEU A 71 3.72 -11.44 -8.58
N PHE A 72 4.75 -10.93 -7.91
CA PHE A 72 4.97 -9.50 -7.75
C PHE A 72 5.22 -8.83 -9.11
N TRP A 73 6.21 -9.28 -9.88
CA TRP A 73 6.54 -8.62 -11.15
C TRP A 73 5.45 -8.80 -12.19
N GLN A 74 4.77 -9.96 -12.23
CA GLN A 74 3.63 -10.17 -13.14
C GLN A 74 2.45 -9.28 -12.79
N THR A 75 2.12 -9.15 -11.50
CA THR A 75 1.02 -8.29 -11.05
C THR A 75 1.32 -6.83 -11.36
N LYS A 76 2.49 -6.34 -10.93
CA LYS A 76 2.88 -4.95 -11.14
C LYS A 76 3.02 -4.64 -12.63
N GLY A 77 3.63 -5.54 -13.40
CA GLY A 77 3.74 -5.44 -14.86
C GLY A 77 2.37 -5.36 -15.56
N LYS A 78 1.43 -6.24 -15.23
CA LYS A 78 0.08 -6.22 -15.80
C LYS A 78 -0.65 -4.91 -15.50
N LEU A 79 -0.55 -4.40 -14.28
CA LEU A 79 -1.17 -3.13 -13.89
C LEU A 79 -0.50 -1.94 -14.58
N THR A 80 0.83 -1.91 -14.63
CA THR A 80 1.60 -0.90 -15.37
C THR A 80 1.18 -0.89 -16.85
N PHE A 81 1.06 -2.05 -17.49
CA PHE A 81 0.59 -2.14 -18.88
C PHE A 81 -0.83 -1.58 -19.02
N GLY A 82 -1.74 -1.94 -18.10
CA GLY A 82 -3.10 -1.43 -18.09
C GLY A 82 -3.23 0.08 -17.91
N ILE A 83 -2.26 0.73 -17.24
CA ILE A 83 -2.27 2.18 -17.01
C ILE A 83 -1.59 2.94 -18.16
N VAL A 84 -0.37 2.55 -18.53
CA VAL A 84 0.50 3.35 -19.41
C VAL A 84 0.73 2.72 -20.78
N ASN A 85 0.20 1.52 -21.04
CA ASN A 85 0.33 0.78 -22.29
C ASN A 85 1.78 0.76 -22.81
N TYR A 86 2.70 0.28 -21.96
CA TYR A 86 4.13 0.26 -22.31
C TYR A 86 4.44 -0.67 -23.48
N THR A 87 5.53 -0.37 -24.19
CA THR A 87 5.94 -1.10 -25.40
C THR A 87 6.62 -2.44 -25.10
N GLU A 88 6.71 -3.31 -26.09
CA GLU A 88 7.46 -4.57 -25.98
C GLU A 88 8.93 -4.33 -25.58
N ALA A 89 9.53 -3.23 -26.06
CA ALA A 89 10.90 -2.84 -25.70
C ALA A 89 11.03 -2.41 -24.22
N GLN A 90 10.00 -1.81 -23.64
CA GLN A 90 9.97 -1.43 -22.22
C GLN A 90 9.69 -2.61 -21.29
N ASN A 91 9.01 -3.65 -21.77
CA ASN A 91 8.63 -4.82 -20.96
C ASN A 91 9.80 -5.47 -20.18
N PRO A 92 10.95 -5.82 -20.82
CA PRO A 92 12.08 -6.39 -20.08
C PRO A 92 12.66 -5.43 -19.03
N VAL A 93 12.66 -4.13 -19.31
CA VAL A 93 13.16 -3.09 -18.38
C VAL A 93 12.28 -3.00 -17.13
N PHE A 94 10.95 -2.99 -17.30
CA PHE A 94 10.03 -3.02 -16.16
C PHE A 94 10.13 -4.32 -15.37
N LYS A 95 10.24 -5.46 -16.06
CA LYS A 95 10.41 -6.75 -15.40
C LYS A 95 11.65 -6.76 -14.52
N GLU A 96 12.80 -6.33 -15.05
CA GLU A 96 14.06 -6.27 -14.31
C GLU A 96 13.94 -5.34 -13.09
N LEU A 97 13.35 -4.15 -13.28
CA LEU A 97 13.09 -3.23 -12.18
C LEU A 97 12.23 -3.87 -11.09
N PHE A 98 11.11 -4.51 -11.45
CA PHE A 98 10.18 -5.06 -10.46
C PHE A 98 10.75 -6.27 -9.72
N ILE A 99 11.57 -7.10 -10.37
CA ILE A 99 12.31 -8.18 -9.71
C ILE A 99 13.31 -7.61 -8.71
N LYS A 100 14.10 -6.61 -9.11
CA LYS A 100 15.03 -5.92 -8.21
C LYS A 100 14.30 -5.32 -7.00
N GLN A 101 13.19 -4.62 -7.25
CA GLN A 101 12.37 -4.01 -6.20
C GLN A 101 11.80 -5.07 -5.25
N TYR A 102 11.35 -6.22 -5.76
CA TYR A 102 10.88 -7.32 -4.91
C TYR A 102 11.97 -7.79 -3.93
N HIS A 103 13.20 -8.00 -4.41
CA HIS A 103 14.30 -8.46 -3.55
C HIS A 103 14.68 -7.44 -2.46
N GLU A 104 14.76 -6.16 -2.82
CA GLU A 104 15.03 -5.11 -1.84
C GLU A 104 13.89 -5.01 -0.81
N MET A 105 12.64 -5.03 -1.29
CA MET A 105 11.45 -4.98 -0.45
C MET A 105 11.35 -6.18 0.48
N TYR A 106 11.63 -7.38 0.00
CA TYR A 106 11.64 -8.60 0.80
C TYR A 106 12.60 -8.46 1.98
N LYS A 107 13.85 -8.06 1.72
CA LYS A 107 14.89 -7.91 2.75
C LYS A 107 14.47 -6.89 3.81
N GLU A 108 14.06 -5.70 3.40
CA GLU A 108 13.70 -4.63 4.35
C GLU A 108 12.40 -4.91 5.10
N TYR A 109 11.44 -5.60 4.46
CA TYR A 109 10.21 -6.04 5.13
C TYR A 109 10.51 -7.03 6.26
N ILE A 110 11.38 -8.03 6.01
CA ILE A 110 11.80 -8.98 7.04
C ILE A 110 12.53 -8.29 8.20
N LEU A 111 13.39 -7.30 7.90
CA LEU A 111 14.05 -6.51 8.94
C LEU A 111 13.03 -5.73 9.78
N MET A 112 12.09 -5.04 9.13
CA MET A 112 11.03 -4.28 9.80
C MET A 112 10.21 -5.14 10.76
N ILE A 113 9.75 -6.32 10.33
CA ILE A 113 8.96 -7.20 11.21
C ILE A 113 9.79 -7.83 12.34
N SER A 114 11.11 -8.00 12.14
CA SER A 114 12.01 -8.60 13.16
C SER A 114 12.43 -7.60 14.23
N GLN A 115 12.65 -6.33 13.87
CA GLN A 115 13.11 -5.28 14.77
C GLN A 115 11.93 -4.62 15.50
N GLY A 116 10.79 -4.48 14.82
CA GLY A 116 9.56 -3.95 15.40
C GLY A 116 9.64 -2.49 15.88
N ASP A 117 10.68 -1.74 15.47
CA ASP A 117 10.90 -0.36 15.85
C ASP A 117 10.51 0.64 14.75
N VAL A 118 10.46 1.92 15.15
CA VAL A 118 10.05 3.02 14.27
C VAL A 118 11.08 3.27 13.17
N ALA A 119 12.36 3.06 13.44
CA ALA A 119 13.43 3.32 12.47
C ALA A 119 13.34 2.35 11.29
N ALA A 120 13.16 1.06 11.56
CA ALA A 120 13.00 0.04 10.53
C ALA A 120 11.74 0.29 9.68
N THR A 121 10.66 0.75 10.31
CA THR A 121 9.42 1.15 9.61
C THR A 121 9.68 2.34 8.69
N THR A 122 10.39 3.37 9.15
CA THR A 122 10.75 4.54 8.33
C THR A 122 11.62 4.15 7.15
N THR A 123 12.67 3.34 7.36
CA THR A 123 13.53 2.83 6.28
C THR A 123 12.72 2.05 5.23
N PHE A 124 11.81 1.19 5.68
CA PHE A 124 10.94 0.45 4.77
C PHE A 124 10.00 1.38 3.98
N MET A 125 9.46 2.44 4.59
CA MET A 125 8.65 3.42 3.87
C MET A 125 9.44 4.23 2.85
N GLN A 126 10.66 4.64 3.20
CA GLN A 126 11.57 5.33 2.29
C GLN A 126 11.94 4.45 1.08
N LEU A 127 12.08 3.14 1.29
CA LEU A 127 12.28 2.18 0.22
C LEU A 127 11.11 2.20 -0.78
N LEU A 128 9.86 2.13 -0.30
CA LEU A 128 8.69 2.13 -1.18
C LEU A 128 8.57 3.44 -1.97
N VAL A 129 8.89 4.58 -1.35
CA VAL A 129 8.95 5.88 -2.03
C VAL A 129 10.03 5.88 -3.12
N ARG A 130 11.23 5.36 -2.84
CA ARG A 130 12.30 5.26 -3.84
C ARG A 130 11.89 4.37 -5.01
N HIS A 131 11.29 3.21 -4.74
CA HIS A 131 10.81 2.30 -5.78
C HIS A 131 9.78 2.96 -6.72
N GLU A 132 8.88 3.78 -6.18
CA GLU A 132 7.94 4.54 -6.98
C GLU A 132 8.66 5.56 -7.89
N LEU A 133 9.66 6.27 -7.36
CA LEU A 133 10.42 7.26 -8.13
C LEU A 133 11.23 6.60 -9.25
N GLU A 134 11.87 5.46 -8.99
CA GLU A 134 12.59 4.67 -9.99
C GLU A 134 11.64 4.19 -11.10
N TYR A 135 10.45 3.70 -10.73
CA TYR A 135 9.43 3.30 -11.68
C TYR A 135 8.98 4.48 -12.57
N ARG A 136 8.67 5.63 -11.96
CA ARG A 136 8.24 6.82 -12.70
C ARG A 136 9.32 7.36 -13.63
N ALA A 137 10.60 7.19 -13.29
CA ALA A 137 11.72 7.60 -14.13
C ALA A 137 11.84 6.79 -15.43
N LEU A 138 11.25 5.59 -15.50
CA LEU A 138 11.18 4.78 -16.73
C LEU A 138 10.01 5.15 -17.66
N LEU A 139 9.10 6.02 -17.20
CA LEU A 139 7.96 6.47 -17.99
C LEU A 139 8.36 7.63 -18.89
N THR A 140 7.86 7.62 -20.13
CA THR A 140 7.86 8.82 -20.97
C THR A 140 6.96 9.91 -20.37
N PRO A 141 7.13 11.20 -20.74
CA PRO A 141 6.25 12.26 -20.28
C PRO A 141 4.76 11.98 -20.53
N GLU A 142 4.44 11.37 -21.67
CA GLU A 142 3.09 10.97 -22.04
C GLU A 142 2.57 9.86 -21.13
N GLN A 143 3.38 8.83 -20.88
CA GLN A 143 3.03 7.73 -19.97
C GLN A 143 2.87 8.19 -18.52
N LEU A 144 3.71 9.11 -18.06
CA LEU A 144 3.57 9.71 -16.73
C LEU A 144 2.27 10.51 -16.61
N THR A 145 1.85 11.17 -17.69
CA THR A 145 0.55 11.87 -17.74
C THR A 145 -0.61 10.88 -17.67
N LEU A 146 -0.56 9.77 -18.44
CA LEU A 146 -1.56 8.69 -18.36
C LEU A 146 -1.66 8.12 -16.94
N TYR A 147 -0.51 7.88 -16.32
CA TYR A 147 -0.42 7.39 -14.95
C TYR A 147 -1.12 8.33 -13.96
N ARG A 148 -0.81 9.62 -13.99
CA ARG A 148 -1.44 10.64 -13.14
C ARG A 148 -2.96 10.71 -13.35
N ASN A 149 -3.39 10.76 -14.61
CA ASN A 149 -4.81 10.85 -14.96
C ASN A 149 -5.59 9.61 -14.50
N ALA A 150 -4.98 8.42 -14.58
CA ALA A 150 -5.59 7.20 -14.09
C ALA A 150 -5.84 7.26 -12.57
N PHE A 151 -4.86 7.71 -11.77
CA PHE A 151 -5.05 7.85 -10.32
C PHE A 151 -6.10 8.90 -9.96
N GLN A 152 -6.08 10.08 -10.62
CA GLN A 152 -7.10 11.11 -10.42
C GLN A 152 -8.52 10.60 -10.76
N THR A 153 -8.64 9.83 -11.85
CA THR A 153 -9.92 9.26 -12.26
C THR A 153 -10.39 8.19 -11.28
N MET A 154 -9.50 7.28 -10.85
CA MET A 154 -9.85 6.22 -9.89
C MET A 154 -10.26 6.81 -8.53
N GLU A 155 -9.55 7.83 -8.06
CA GLU A 155 -9.85 8.50 -6.79
C GLU A 155 -11.26 9.12 -6.77
N THR A 156 -11.69 9.72 -7.89
CA THR A 156 -12.97 10.41 -8.00
C THR A 156 -14.14 9.51 -8.38
N SER A 157 -13.89 8.43 -9.14
CA SER A 157 -14.95 7.59 -9.72
C SER A 157 -15.08 6.21 -9.08
N ASN A 158 -14.00 5.64 -8.54
CA ASN A 158 -14.00 4.27 -8.03
C ASN A 158 -12.93 4.05 -6.94
N ARG A 159 -13.32 4.38 -5.71
CA ARG A 159 -12.43 4.28 -4.54
C ARG A 159 -11.92 2.86 -4.28
N GLN A 160 -12.71 1.83 -4.54
CA GLN A 160 -12.25 0.43 -4.40
C GLN A 160 -11.11 0.10 -5.36
N THR A 161 -11.20 0.59 -6.60
CA THR A 161 -10.13 0.43 -7.58
C THR A 161 -8.90 1.23 -7.17
N TYR A 162 -9.07 2.49 -6.76
CA TYR A 162 -7.98 3.31 -6.22
C TYR A 162 -7.23 2.60 -5.08
N ASP A 163 -7.98 1.98 -4.15
CA ASP A 163 -7.41 1.25 -3.01
C ASP A 163 -6.60 0.03 -3.44
N SER A 164 -7.09 -0.68 -4.46
CA SER A 164 -6.41 -1.84 -5.01
C SER A 164 -5.07 -1.44 -5.67
N TYR A 165 -5.04 -0.30 -6.37
CA TYR A 165 -3.83 0.20 -7.02
C TYR A 165 -2.83 0.81 -6.04
N THR A 166 -3.31 1.57 -5.04
CA THR A 166 -2.44 2.20 -4.04
C THR A 166 -1.71 1.20 -3.14
N GLY A 167 -2.13 -0.07 -3.13
CA GLY A 167 -1.36 -1.17 -2.54
C GLY A 167 0.01 -1.41 -3.20
N LEU A 168 0.18 -1.07 -4.48
CA LEU A 168 1.42 -1.27 -5.26
C LEU A 168 2.06 0.01 -5.79
N PHE A 169 1.29 1.09 -5.87
CA PHE A 169 1.63 2.32 -6.56
C PHE A 169 1.32 3.55 -5.68
N PHE A 170 1.68 4.74 -6.15
CA PHE A 170 1.33 5.99 -5.49
C PHE A 170 0.65 6.96 -6.45
N SER A 171 -0.40 7.64 -5.99
CA SER A 171 -0.82 8.92 -6.59
C SER A 171 0.19 10.02 -6.25
N ASP A 172 0.10 11.17 -6.92
CA ASP A 172 0.99 12.31 -6.62
C ASP A 172 0.81 12.83 -5.19
N SER A 173 -0.45 12.97 -4.75
CA SER A 173 -0.79 13.38 -3.39
C SER A 173 -0.25 12.38 -2.36
N LEU A 174 -0.41 11.09 -2.61
CA LEU A 174 0.05 10.04 -1.71
C LEU A 174 1.57 9.98 -1.62
N LEU A 175 2.26 10.08 -2.75
CA LEU A 175 3.73 10.10 -2.79
C LEU A 175 4.28 11.27 -1.98
N GLN A 176 3.71 12.46 -2.18
CA GLN A 176 4.09 13.65 -1.43
C GLN A 176 3.83 13.50 0.07
N ALA A 177 2.69 12.93 0.45
CA ALA A 177 2.34 12.67 1.84
C ALA A 177 3.35 11.72 2.51
N TYR A 178 3.77 10.65 1.83
CA TYR A 178 4.78 9.72 2.34
C TYR A 178 6.17 10.36 2.43
N GLN A 179 6.59 11.13 1.43
CA GLN A 179 7.85 11.88 1.45
C GLN A 179 7.93 12.89 2.61
N ASN A 180 6.79 13.43 3.03
CA ASN A 180 6.71 14.35 4.16
C ASN A 180 6.62 13.62 5.50
N GLY A 181 5.92 12.48 5.55
CA GLY A 181 5.69 11.70 6.76
C GLY A 181 6.85 10.81 7.20
N PHE A 182 7.72 10.39 6.28
CA PHE A 182 8.79 9.40 6.53
C PHE A 182 10.17 9.93 6.11
N ARG A 183 10.62 11.01 6.73
CA ARG A 183 11.95 11.62 6.50
C ARG A 183 13.03 11.03 7.40
#